data_AF-B0YIS8-F1
#
_entry.id   AF-B0YIS8-F1
#
_cell.length_a   1.000
_cell.length_b   1.000
_cell.length_c   1.000
_cell.angle_alpha   90.00
_cell.angle_beta   90.00
_cell.angle_gamma   90.00
#
_symmetry.space_group_name_H-M   'P 1'
#
loop_
_entity.id
_entity.type
_entity.pdbx_description
1 polymer ?
#
loop_
_entity_poly.entity_id
_entity_poly.type
_entity_poly.pdbx_seq_one_letter_code
_entity_poly.pdbx_strand_id
1 'polypeptide(L)'
;GGACSGNTMSFLNAEEPTVCDLISDFGINVLWHPSLGQELGDHLQGMLWNCVLGKISVDILVFEGSVVNAPNGTGEWNRFAHR
;
A
#
# COMPACT_ATOMS: atom_id res chain seq x y z
N GLY A 1 1.44 6.31 5.54
CA GLY A 1 2.39 7.33 6.03
C GLY A 1 1.71 8.67 6.15
N GLY A 2 2.48 9.70 6.50
CA GLY A 2 2.05 11.10 6.41
C GLY A 2 2.00 11.54 4.95
N ALA A 3 0.91 11.21 4.26
CA ALA A 3 0.73 11.43 2.83
C ALA A 3 -0.56 12.23 2.55
N CYS A 4 -0.62 12.86 1.38
CA CYS A 4 -1.80 13.57 0.88
C CYS A 4 -2.49 12.84 -0.29
N SER A 5 -2.04 11.62 -0.63
CA SER A 5 -2.48 10.82 -1.79
C SER A 5 -2.14 11.42 -3.15
N GLY A 6 -1.31 12.46 -3.21
CA GLY A 6 -0.91 13.10 -4.46
C GLY A 6 -0.10 12.17 -5.38
N ASN A 7 0.75 11.31 -4.79
CA ASN A 7 1.53 10.36 -5.58
C ASN A 7 0.63 9.25 -6.11
N THR A 8 -0.29 8.74 -5.29
CA THR A 8 -1.35 7.82 -5.74
C THR A 8 -2.15 8.40 -6.90
N MET A 9 -2.62 9.64 -6.78
CA MET A 9 -3.39 10.32 -7.85
C MET A 9 -2.57 10.50 -9.13
N SER A 10 -1.30 10.87 -9.01
CA SER A 10 -0.39 10.98 -10.15
C SER A 10 -0.18 9.63 -10.83
N PHE A 11 -0.05 8.56 -10.06
CA PHE A 11 0.08 7.20 -10.59
C PHE A 11 -1.17 6.78 -11.34
N LEU A 12 -2.36 6.97 -10.75
CA LEU A 12 -3.64 6.62 -11.37
C LEU A 12 -3.97 7.42 -12.65
N ASN A 13 -3.42 8.63 -12.79
CA ASN A 13 -3.60 9.48 -13.96
C ASN A 13 -2.52 9.29 -15.05
N ALA A 14 -1.62 8.30 -14.91
CA ALA A 14 -0.66 8.01 -15.96
C ALA A 14 -1.38 7.56 -17.25
N GLU A 15 -0.95 8.07 -18.40
CA GLU A 15 -1.57 7.77 -19.71
C GLU A 15 -0.75 6.77 -20.54
N GLU A 16 0.57 6.72 -20.38
CA GLU A 16 1.45 5.85 -21.16
C GLU A 16 2.59 5.25 -20.29
N PRO A 17 2.49 3.99 -19.84
CA PRO A 17 1.28 3.16 -19.83
C PRO A 17 0.25 3.65 -18.80
N THR A 18 -1.03 3.35 -19.00
CA THR A 18 -2.01 3.50 -17.91
C THR A 18 -1.72 2.51 -16.79
N VAL A 19 -2.26 2.73 -15.59
CA VAL A 19 -2.11 1.76 -14.49
C VAL A 19 -2.70 0.39 -14.85
N CYS A 20 -3.80 0.36 -15.60
CA CYS A 20 -4.41 -0.89 -16.04
C CYS A 20 -3.53 -1.64 -17.03
N ASP A 21 -2.91 -0.94 -17.98
CA ASP A 21 -1.99 -1.52 -18.96
C ASP A 21 -0.72 -2.01 -18.26
N LEU A 22 -0.17 -1.21 -17.36
CA LEU A 22 0.98 -1.60 -16.54
C LEU A 22 0.70 -2.91 -15.78
N ILE A 23 -0.46 -3.03 -15.15
CA ILE A 23 -0.84 -4.22 -14.38
C ILE A 23 -1.03 -5.43 -15.30
N SER A 24 -1.75 -5.24 -16.40
CA SER A 24 -2.15 -6.33 -17.30
C SER A 24 -1.00 -6.82 -18.18
N ASP A 25 -0.24 -5.91 -18.78
CA ASP A 25 0.80 -6.22 -19.76
C ASP A 25 2.08 -6.75 -19.10
N PHE A 26 2.40 -6.26 -17.89
CA PHE A 26 3.57 -6.71 -17.14
C PHE A 26 3.23 -7.81 -16.11
N GLY A 27 1.97 -8.24 -16.02
CA GLY A 27 1.53 -9.30 -15.13
C GLY A 27 1.72 -8.98 -13.64
N ILE A 28 1.57 -7.71 -13.26
CA ILE A 28 1.75 -7.27 -11.87
C ILE A 28 0.55 -7.72 -11.05
N ASN A 29 0.78 -8.53 -10.02
CA ASN A 29 -0.25 -8.87 -9.06
C ASN A 29 -0.29 -7.82 -7.93
N VAL A 30 -1.27 -6.91 -7.97
CA VAL A 30 -1.46 -5.93 -6.90
C VAL A 30 -2.12 -6.60 -5.70
N LEU A 31 -1.32 -6.95 -4.69
CA LEU A 31 -1.82 -7.57 -3.46
C LEU A 31 -2.79 -6.67 -2.71
N TRP A 32 -2.45 -5.38 -2.55
CA TRP A 32 -3.32 -4.40 -1.89
C TRP A 32 -2.86 -2.96 -2.14
N HIS A 33 -3.83 -2.05 -2.21
CA HIS A 33 -3.60 -0.61 -2.25
C HIS A 33 -4.73 0.11 -1.49
N PRO A 34 -4.47 1.14 -0.66
CA PRO A 34 -5.50 1.78 0.17
C PRO A 34 -6.74 2.25 -0.59
N SER A 35 -6.58 2.71 -1.83
CA SER A 35 -7.66 3.20 -2.68
C SER A 35 -8.30 2.16 -3.61
N LEU A 36 -7.70 0.96 -3.76
CA LEU A 36 -8.14 -0.05 -4.73
C LEU A 36 -8.43 -1.43 -4.09
N GLY A 37 -7.97 -1.66 -2.86
CA GLY A 37 -8.06 -2.94 -2.19
C GLY A 37 -9.49 -3.28 -1.78
N GLN A 38 -9.90 -4.52 -2.05
CA GLN A 38 -11.20 -5.04 -1.62
C GLN A 38 -11.18 -5.52 -0.17
N GLU A 39 -10.05 -6.04 0.30
CA GLU A 39 -9.90 -6.55 1.67
C GLU A 39 -9.78 -5.40 2.69
N LEU A 40 -10.57 -5.49 3.76
CA LEU A 40 -10.66 -4.49 4.83
C LEU A 40 -10.58 -5.17 6.20
N GLY A 41 -10.21 -4.40 7.22
CA GLY A 41 -10.23 -4.86 8.61
C GLY A 41 -9.34 -6.08 8.86
N ASP A 42 -9.91 -7.14 9.44
CA ASP A 42 -9.18 -8.33 9.85
C ASP A 42 -8.65 -9.16 8.68
N HIS A 43 -9.34 -9.14 7.54
CA HIS A 43 -8.89 -9.87 6.36
C HIS A 43 -7.62 -9.24 5.78
N LEU A 44 -7.58 -7.90 5.72
CA LEU A 44 -6.38 -7.16 5.34
C LEU A 44 -5.22 -7.47 6.29
N GLN A 45 -5.47 -7.45 7.61
CA GLN A 45 -4.45 -7.82 8.59
C GLN A 45 -3.92 -9.24 8.37
N GLY A 46 -4.79 -10.21 8.12
CA GLY A 46 -4.41 -11.60 7.83
C GLY A 46 -3.52 -11.71 6.59
N MET A 47 -3.89 -11.02 5.50
CA MET A 47 -3.08 -10.97 4.29
C MET A 47 -1.71 -10.33 4.55
N LEU A 48 -1.65 -9.19 5.23
CA LEU A 48 -0.39 -8.52 5.58
C LEU A 48 0.52 -9.42 6.41
N TRP A 49 -0.03 -10.15 7.39
CA TRP A 49 0.74 -11.12 8.17
C TRP A 49 1.25 -12.29 7.32
N ASN A 50 0.46 -12.79 6.38
CA ASN A 50 0.91 -13.82 5.45
C ASN A 50 2.07 -13.32 4.58
N CYS A 51 2.09 -12.05 4.19
CA CYS A 51 3.24 -11.44 3.51
C CYS A 51 4.48 -11.37 4.41
N VAL A 52 4.35 -10.87 5.64
CA VAL A 52 5.48 -10.76 6.60
C VAL A 52 6.06 -12.14 6.95
N LEU A 53 5.21 -13.16 7.06
CA LEU A 53 5.62 -14.54 7.32
C LEU A 53 6.14 -15.27 6.08
N GLY A 54 6.17 -14.62 4.91
CA GLY A 54 6.65 -15.19 3.65
C GLY A 54 5.74 -16.26 3.03
N LYS A 55 4.49 -16.37 3.49
CA LYS A 55 3.48 -17.26 2.89
C LYS A 55 2.95 -16.71 1.56
N ILE A 56 2.92 -15.39 1.44
CA ILE A 56 2.68 -14.65 0.20
C ILE A 56 3.97 -13.91 -0.12
N SER A 57 4.52 -14.11 -1.31
CA SER A 57 5.71 -13.38 -1.75
C SER A 57 5.39 -11.92 -2.02
N VAL A 58 6.29 -11.03 -1.61
CA VAL A 58 6.21 -9.60 -1.91
C VAL A 58 7.48 -9.20 -2.64
N ASP A 59 7.35 -8.94 -3.93
CA ASP A 59 8.48 -8.54 -4.77
C ASP A 59 8.76 -7.03 -4.68
N ILE A 60 7.69 -6.23 -4.54
CA ILE A 60 7.76 -4.77 -4.51
C ILE A 60 6.88 -4.25 -3.37
N LEU A 61 7.47 -3.44 -2.49
CA LEU A 61 6.75 -2.66 -1.48
C LEU A 61 6.86 -1.17 -1.82
N VAL A 62 5.71 -0.54 -2.05
CA VAL A 62 5.61 0.90 -2.29
C VAL A 62 5.04 1.57 -1.05
N PHE A 63 5.73 2.60 -0.56
CA PHE A 63 5.28 3.40 0.58
C PHE A 63 5.15 4.87 0.19
N GLU A 64 3.96 5.44 0.37
CA GLU A 64 3.70 6.85 0.10
C GLU A 64 3.79 7.71 1.38
N GLY A 65 4.46 8.84 1.24
CA GLY A 65 4.60 9.87 2.27
C GLY A 65 5.75 9.61 3.25
N SER A 66 5.69 10.28 4.39
CA SER A 66 6.71 10.17 5.43
C SER A 66 6.36 9.14 6.51
N VAL A 67 7.40 8.58 7.14
CA VAL A 67 7.24 7.82 8.39
C VAL A 67 7.09 8.82 9.52
N VAL A 68 5.89 8.87 10.11
CA VAL A 68 5.58 9.76 11.21
C VAL A 68 6.08 9.12 12.50
N ASN A 69 7.04 9.77 13.18
CA ASN A 69 7.57 9.30 14.46
C ASN A 69 6.88 9.98 15.67
N ALA A 70 5.94 10.89 15.44
CA ALA A 70 5.23 11.57 16.52
C ALA A 70 4.09 10.72 17.10
N PRO A 71 3.74 10.89 18.39
CA PRO A 71 4.40 11.74 19.38
C PRO A 71 5.62 11.05 20.00
N ASN A 72 6.62 11.82 20.43
CA ASN A 72 7.77 11.35 21.23
C ASN A 72 8.52 10.11 20.68
N GLY A 73 8.55 9.90 19.36
CA GLY A 73 9.19 8.74 18.74
C GLY A 73 8.30 7.49 18.60
N THR A 74 7.06 7.52 19.08
CA THR A 74 6.16 6.35 19.09
C THR A 74 5.45 6.10 17.75
N GLY A 75 5.28 7.14 16.92
CA GLY A 75 4.57 7.05 15.65
C GLY A 75 3.03 6.97 15.72
N GLU A 76 2.44 7.03 16.92
CA GLU A 76 0.99 6.91 17.16
C GLU A 76 0.11 7.97 16.48
N TRP A 77 0.68 9.02 15.89
CA TRP A 77 -0.07 9.96 15.04
C TRP A 77 -0.40 9.42 13.65
N ASN A 78 0.21 8.31 13.22
CA ASN A 78 -0.14 7.65 11.97
C ASN A 78 -0.41 6.17 12.24
N ARG A 79 -1.67 5.84 12.53
CA ARG A 79 -2.07 4.48 12.83
C ARG A 79 -2.72 3.75 11.66
N PHE A 80 -2.38 2.48 11.52
CA PHE A 80 -2.89 1.55 10.52
C PHE A 80 -2.94 0.14 11.08
N ALA A 81 -4.04 -0.59 10.82
CA ALA A 81 -4.19 -1.97 11.28
C ALA A 81 -3.96 -2.16 12.80
N HIS A 82 -4.55 -1.25 13.60
CA HIS A 82 -4.44 -1.19 15.06
C HIS A 82 -3.01 -1.00 15.61
N ARG A 83 -2.12 -0.40 14.82
CA ARG A 83 -0.76 -0.02 15.19
C ARG A 83 -0.45 1.39 14.76
#